data_AF-A0A1S2L9I2-F1
#
_entry.id   AF-A0A1S2L9I2-F1
#
_cell.length_a   1.000
_cell.length_b   1.000
_cell.length_c   1.000
_cell.angle_alpha   90.00
_cell.angle_beta   90.00
_cell.angle_gamma   90.00
#
_symmetry.space_group_name_H-M   'P 1'
#
loop_
_entity.id
_entity.type
_entity.pdbx_description
1 polymer ?
#
loop_
_entity_poly.entity_id
_entity_poly.type
_entity_poly.pdbx_seq_one_letter_code
_entity_poly.pdbx_strand_id
1 'polypeptide(L)'
;MNLNPMFNDKTKKVTNEKPKFSKPRKQRSDKKHDIKIVVSQVDKRRVLYNSRLRGLSEKKYCTELVRKAFDFNYEFYEVDYPESNLTVHINPDAELYTEIVSKSVDWQCSIRRAAFKIFTEAIRLEGEEIKIEGIQQKKSTAKIFGDENNLVKYY
;
A
#
# COMPACT_ATOMS: atom_id res chain seq x y z
N MET A 1 40.61 40.72 38.49
CA MET A 1 39.19 40.36 38.38
C MET A 1 39.04 39.42 37.20
N ASN A 2 38.66 38.16 37.43
CA ASN A 2 38.44 37.18 36.37
C ASN A 2 37.01 37.33 35.84
N LEU A 3 36.90 37.62 34.54
CA LEU A 3 35.63 37.64 33.82
C LEU A 3 35.19 36.20 33.52
N ASN A 4 33.94 35.90 33.88
CA ASN A 4 33.18 34.68 33.59
C ASN A 4 33.56 33.39 34.34
N PRO A 5 32.88 33.10 35.47
CA PRO A 5 33.00 31.82 36.19
C PRO A 5 32.34 30.63 35.46
N MET A 6 31.62 30.84 34.36
CA MET A 6 30.82 29.81 33.67
C MET A 6 31.64 28.71 32.97
N PHE A 7 32.95 28.87 32.84
CA PHE A 7 33.84 27.93 32.16
C PHE A 7 34.80 27.17 33.09
N ASN A 8 34.64 27.30 34.42
CA ASN A 8 35.56 26.68 35.38
C ASN A 8 35.01 25.43 36.07
N ASP A 9 33.98 24.79 35.50
CA ASP A 9 33.52 23.50 35.99
C ASP A 9 34.46 22.41 35.47
N LYS A 10 35.43 22.06 36.33
CA LYS A 10 36.21 20.83 36.24
C LYS A 10 35.25 19.69 35.93
N THR A 11 35.36 19.16 34.72
CA THR A 11 34.56 18.06 34.19
C THR A 11 34.58 16.87 35.16
N LYS A 12 33.56 16.75 36.01
CA LYS A 12 33.20 15.47 36.62
C LYS A 12 32.79 14.58 35.45
N LYS A 13 33.68 13.66 35.06
CA LYS A 13 33.33 12.55 34.17
C LYS A 13 32.24 11.76 34.86
N VAL A 14 30.99 12.09 34.57
CA VAL A 14 29.84 11.22 34.85
C VAL A 14 30.03 10.05 33.91
N THR A 15 30.61 8.96 34.41
CA THR A 15 30.52 7.66 33.79
C THR A 15 29.03 7.35 33.69
N ASN A 16 28.46 7.58 32.50
CA ASN A 16 27.11 7.16 32.15
C ASN A 16 27.12 5.62 32.08
N GLU A 17 27.12 4.97 33.25
CA GLU A 17 26.71 3.58 33.36
C GLU A 17 25.25 3.53 32.93
N LYS A 18 25.02 3.06 31.70
CA LYS A 18 23.66 2.85 31.17
C LYS A 18 22.90 2.01 32.21
N PRO A 19 21.72 2.45 32.70
CA PRO A 19 20.92 1.62 33.59
C PRO A 19 20.61 0.31 32.83
N LYS A 20 21.10 -0.81 33.36
CA LYS A 20 21.08 -2.13 32.70
C LYS A 20 19.68 -2.69 32.44
N PHE A 21 18.61 -2.02 32.88
CA PHE A 21 17.23 -2.46 32.74
C PHE A 21 16.25 -1.27 32.65
N SER A 22 16.21 -0.58 31.52
CA SER A 22 15.05 0.26 31.21
C SER A 22 13.89 -0.64 30.81
N LYS A 23 12.73 -0.53 31.47
CA LYS A 23 11.50 -1.24 31.05
C LYS A 23 11.27 -0.97 29.55
N PRO A 24 11.02 -2.01 28.71
CA PRO A 24 10.79 -1.80 27.30
C PRO A 24 9.58 -0.86 27.12
N ARG A 25 9.70 0.10 26.19
CA ARG A 25 8.64 1.06 25.89
C ARG A 25 7.37 0.28 25.51
N LYS A 26 6.27 0.52 26.23
CA LYS A 26 4.96 -0.09 25.92
C LYS A 26 4.56 0.30 24.50
N GLN A 27 4.53 -0.67 23.59
CA GLN A 27 3.98 -0.48 22.26
C GLN A 27 2.46 -0.32 22.40
N ARG A 28 1.91 0.70 21.76
CA ARG A 28 0.46 0.90 21.71
C ARG A 28 -0.19 -0.26 20.93
N SER A 29 -1.34 -0.73 21.39
CA SER A 29 -2.09 -1.82 20.75
C SER A 29 -2.61 -1.46 19.36
N ASP A 30 -2.85 -0.18 19.09
CA ASP A 30 -3.37 0.32 17.81
C ASP A 30 -2.27 0.61 16.76
N LYS A 31 -1.01 0.28 17.06
CA LYS A 31 0.09 0.53 16.14
C LYS A 31 -0.05 -0.37 14.90
N LYS A 32 -0.42 0.24 13.78
CA LYS A 32 -0.46 -0.42 12.46
C LYS A 32 0.93 -0.87 12.02
N HIS A 33 0.97 -1.98 11.29
CA HIS A 33 2.20 -2.51 10.71
C HIS A 33 2.50 -1.80 9.38
N ASP A 34 3.79 -1.58 9.08
CA ASP A 34 4.23 -1.08 7.76
C ASP A 34 4.93 -2.19 7.01
N ILE A 35 4.35 -2.64 5.89
CA ILE A 35 4.95 -3.66 5.03
C ILE A 35 5.33 -3.00 3.71
N LYS A 36 6.62 -3.12 3.34
CA LYS A 36 7.13 -2.67 2.04
C LYS A 36 7.11 -3.82 1.04
N ILE A 37 6.48 -3.61 -0.11
CA ILE A 37 6.34 -4.59 -1.19
C ILE A 37 7.13 -4.06 -2.39
N VAL A 38 8.00 -4.88 -2.97
CA VAL A 38 8.69 -4.55 -4.22
C VAL A 38 7.74 -4.73 -5.40
N VAL A 39 7.79 -3.81 -6.36
CA VAL A 39 6.88 -3.80 -7.51
C VAL A 39 7.61 -3.48 -8.80
N SER A 40 7.00 -3.83 -9.93
CA SER A 40 7.46 -3.39 -11.24
C SER A 40 7.15 -1.91 -11.48
N GLN A 41 7.84 -1.30 -12.44
CA GLN A 41 7.55 0.08 -12.87
C GLN A 41 6.14 0.21 -13.49
N VAL A 42 5.58 -0.86 -14.04
CA VAL A 42 4.23 -0.88 -14.61
C VAL A 42 3.21 -0.85 -13.49
N ASP A 43 3.36 -1.73 -12.49
CA ASP A 43 2.44 -1.80 -11.35
C ASP A 43 2.49 -0.54 -10.50
N LYS A 44 3.69 0.01 -10.28
CA LYS A 44 3.84 1.30 -9.58
C LYS A 44 3.08 2.42 -10.29
N ARG A 45 3.13 2.47 -11.63
CA ARG A 45 2.36 3.45 -12.41
C ARG A 45 0.86 3.24 -12.30
N ARG A 46 0.39 1.99 -12.36
CA ARG A 46 -1.04 1.64 -12.17
C ARG A 46 -1.54 2.09 -10.81
N VAL A 47 -0.79 1.74 -9.76
CA VAL A 47 -1.10 2.13 -8.39
C VAL A 47 -1.23 3.64 -8.26
N LEU A 48 -0.26 4.41 -8.78
CA LEU A 48 -0.28 5.86 -8.71
C LEU A 48 -1.44 6.48 -9.51
N TYR A 49 -1.75 5.93 -10.67
CA TYR A 49 -2.86 6.39 -11.50
C TYR A 49 -4.20 6.16 -10.78
N ASN A 50 -4.44 4.92 -10.35
CA ASN A 50 -5.70 4.54 -9.70
C ASN A 50 -5.87 5.19 -8.32
N SER A 51 -4.80 5.35 -7.54
CA SER A 51 -4.89 6.03 -6.25
C SER A 51 -5.31 7.49 -6.43
N ARG A 52 -4.75 8.18 -7.44
CA ARG A 52 -5.12 9.57 -7.77
C ARG A 52 -6.54 9.67 -8.30
N LEU A 53 -6.93 8.75 -9.18
CA LEU A 53 -8.29 8.70 -9.74
C LEU A 53 -9.34 8.55 -8.63
N ARG A 54 -9.05 7.74 -7.61
CA ARG A 54 -9.94 7.50 -6.46
C ARG A 54 -9.77 8.52 -5.32
N GLY A 55 -8.89 9.51 -5.45
CA GLY A 55 -8.61 10.51 -4.40
C GLY A 55 -7.99 9.93 -3.13
N LEU A 56 -7.31 8.79 -3.22
CA LEU A 56 -6.68 8.09 -2.09
C LEU A 56 -5.16 8.30 -2.09
N SER A 57 -4.55 8.25 -0.90
CA SER A 57 -3.09 8.14 -0.81
C SER A 57 -2.64 6.77 -1.33
N GLU A 58 -1.43 6.70 -1.89
CA GLU A 58 -0.86 5.46 -2.42
C GLU A 58 -0.93 4.33 -1.38
N LYS A 59 -0.49 4.63 -0.15
CA LYS A 59 -0.48 3.67 0.97
C LYS A 59 -1.89 3.16 1.30
N LYS A 60 -2.88 4.06 1.36
CA LYS A 60 -4.26 3.69 1.68
C LYS A 60 -4.82 2.81 0.57
N TYR A 61 -4.67 3.24 -0.67
CA TYR A 61 -5.13 2.50 -1.83
C TYR A 61 -4.53 1.08 -1.91
N CYS A 62 -3.22 0.92 -1.73
CA CYS A 62 -2.60 -0.41 -1.71
C CYS A 62 -3.13 -1.29 -0.56
N THR A 63 -3.44 -0.69 0.60
CA THR A 63 -3.99 -1.44 1.74
C THR A 63 -5.41 -1.93 1.44
N GLU A 64 -6.26 -1.08 0.85
CA GLU A 64 -7.60 -1.45 0.40
C GLU A 64 -7.56 -2.55 -0.67
N LEU A 65 -6.59 -2.48 -1.58
CA LEU A 65 -6.41 -3.46 -2.64
C LEU A 65 -6.13 -4.86 -2.06
N VAL A 66 -5.21 -4.94 -1.08
CA VAL A 66 -4.89 -6.19 -0.38
C VAL A 66 -6.08 -6.71 0.41
N ARG A 67 -6.83 -5.84 1.09
CA ARG A 67 -8.05 -6.22 1.82
C ARG A 67 -9.07 -6.87 0.90
N LYS A 68 -9.36 -6.22 -0.24
CA LYS A 68 -10.27 -6.77 -1.26
C LYS A 68 -9.85 -8.15 -1.72
N ALA A 69 -8.55 -8.40 -1.86
CA ALA A 69 -8.07 -9.70 -2.31
C ALA A 69 -8.43 -10.86 -1.36
N PHE A 70 -8.52 -10.58 -0.05
CA PHE A 70 -9.01 -11.53 0.94
C PHE A 70 -10.54 -11.66 0.90
N ASP A 71 -11.27 -10.55 0.76
CA ASP A 71 -12.74 -10.56 0.72
C ASP A 71 -13.30 -11.42 -0.42
N PHE A 72 -12.64 -11.40 -1.58
CA PHE A 72 -13.05 -12.19 -2.75
C PHE A 72 -12.50 -13.63 -2.75
N ASN A 73 -11.75 -14.03 -1.72
CA ASN A 73 -11.16 -15.36 -1.55
C ASN A 73 -10.43 -15.87 -2.82
N TYR A 74 -9.59 -15.03 -3.40
CA TYR A 74 -8.88 -15.36 -4.63
C TYR A 74 -7.89 -16.51 -4.44
N GLU A 75 -7.72 -17.30 -5.50
CA GLU A 75 -6.66 -18.29 -5.58
C GLU A 75 -5.33 -17.57 -5.86
N PHE A 76 -4.36 -17.75 -4.98
CA PHE A 76 -3.07 -17.06 -5.08
C PHE A 76 -2.08 -17.95 -5.83
N TYR A 77 -1.72 -17.55 -7.05
CA TYR A 77 -0.71 -18.25 -7.83
C TYR A 77 0.71 -17.99 -7.31
N GLU A 78 1.62 -18.88 -7.68
CA GLU A 78 3.03 -18.66 -7.46
C GLU A 78 3.54 -17.55 -8.41
N VAL A 79 4.13 -16.51 -7.83
CA VAL A 79 4.67 -15.37 -8.55
C VAL A 79 6.14 -15.21 -8.19
N ASP A 80 6.96 -14.97 -9.22
CA ASP A 80 8.36 -14.64 -9.05
C ASP A 80 8.53 -13.30 -8.34
N TYR A 81 9.40 -13.30 -7.33
CA TYR A 81 9.67 -12.11 -6.54
C TYR A 81 10.70 -11.24 -7.28
N PRO A 82 10.32 -10.03 -7.74
CA PRO A 82 11.17 -9.26 -8.63
C PRO A 82 12.36 -8.64 -7.89
N GLU A 83 13.50 -8.59 -8.58
CA GLU A 83 14.65 -7.76 -8.20
C GLU A 83 14.41 -6.33 -8.68
N SER A 84 13.57 -5.59 -7.95
CA SER A 84 13.28 -4.18 -8.23
C SER A 84 13.55 -3.33 -7.00
N ASN A 85 14.05 -2.11 -7.24
CA ASN A 85 14.26 -1.12 -6.18
C ASN A 85 12.98 -0.31 -5.86
N LEU A 86 11.93 -0.47 -6.67
CA LEU A 86 10.68 0.25 -6.49
C LEU A 86 9.83 -0.45 -5.46
N THR A 87 9.37 0.32 -4.47
CA THR A 87 8.51 -0.21 -3.41
C THR A 87 7.20 0.56 -3.28
N VAL A 88 6.15 -0.16 -2.91
CA VAL A 88 4.89 0.38 -2.38
C VAL A 88 4.78 -0.01 -0.90
N HIS A 89 4.03 0.78 -0.14
CA HIS A 89 3.80 0.51 1.27
C HIS A 89 2.34 0.16 1.50
N ILE A 90 2.08 -0.80 2.38
CA ILE A 90 0.75 -1.07 2.93
C ILE A 90 0.76 -0.85 4.44
N ASN A 91 -0.39 -0.43 4.98
CA ASN A 91 -0.59 -0.19 6.41
C ASN A 91 -1.74 -1.05 6.95
N PRO A 92 -1.61 -2.38 6.94
CA PRO A 92 -2.66 -3.25 7.45
C PRO A 92 -2.96 -2.94 8.91
N ASP A 93 -4.23 -3.03 9.26
CA ASP A 93 -4.68 -3.14 10.63
C ASP A 93 -4.35 -4.55 11.19
N ALA A 94 -4.65 -4.76 12.48
CA ALA A 94 -4.27 -5.99 13.17
C ALA A 94 -4.91 -7.24 12.53
N GLU A 95 -6.16 -7.13 12.08
CA GLU A 95 -6.90 -8.20 11.41
C GLU A 95 -6.23 -8.57 10.08
N LEU A 96 -6.10 -7.60 9.16
CA LEU A 96 -5.48 -7.84 7.85
C LEU A 96 -4.02 -8.31 7.99
N TYR A 97 -3.29 -7.79 8.97
CA TYR A 97 -1.92 -8.24 9.24
C TYR A 97 -1.88 -9.72 9.66
N THR A 98 -2.84 -10.16 10.49
CA THR A 98 -2.93 -11.54 10.93
C THR A 98 -3.22 -12.48 9.76
N GLU A 99 -4.09 -12.08 8.83
CA GLU A 99 -4.37 -12.85 7.61
C GLU A 99 -3.14 -12.98 6.70
N ILE A 100 -2.39 -11.89 6.50
CA ILE A 100 -1.14 -11.93 5.74
C ILE A 100 -0.12 -12.86 6.42
N VAL A 101 -0.03 -12.81 7.75
CA VAL A 101 0.85 -13.71 8.52
C VAL A 101 0.41 -15.16 8.35
N SER A 102 -0.89 -15.46 8.42
CA SER A 102 -1.42 -16.79 8.18
C SER A 102 -0.99 -17.32 6.81
N LYS A 103 -1.19 -16.54 5.75
CA LYS A 103 -0.74 -16.92 4.40
C LYS A 103 0.77 -17.09 4.29
N SER A 104 1.55 -16.29 5.02
CA SER A 104 3.00 -16.44 5.04
C SER A 104 3.45 -17.77 5.66
N VAL A 105 2.71 -18.27 6.66
CA VAL A 105 2.94 -19.58 7.27
C VAL A 105 2.52 -20.68 6.30
N ASP A 106 1.33 -20.57 5.70
CA ASP A 106 0.80 -21.55 4.73
C ASP A 106 1.75 -21.75 3.54
N TRP A 107 2.31 -20.66 3.01
CA TRP A 107 3.23 -20.68 1.88
C TRP A 107 4.69 -20.81 2.28
N GLN A 108 4.99 -20.98 3.57
CA GLN A 108 6.34 -21.10 4.12
C GLN A 108 7.30 -20.02 3.62
N CYS A 109 6.85 -18.76 3.60
CA CYS A 109 7.61 -17.64 3.05
C CYS A 109 7.60 -16.42 3.98
N SER A 110 8.42 -15.41 3.69
CA SER A 110 8.41 -14.19 4.49
C SER A 110 7.08 -13.43 4.36
N ILE A 111 6.67 -12.71 5.41
CA ILE A 111 5.49 -11.83 5.40
C ILE A 111 5.53 -10.86 4.21
N ARG A 112 6.71 -10.35 3.87
CA ARG A 112 6.90 -9.48 2.70
C ARG A 112 6.60 -10.21 1.38
N ARG A 113 7.07 -11.45 1.23
CA ARG A 113 6.82 -12.26 0.03
C ARG A 113 5.36 -12.69 -0.07
N ALA A 114 4.71 -13.02 1.05
CA ALA A 114 3.28 -13.28 1.08
C ALA A 114 2.46 -12.05 0.67
N ALA A 115 2.76 -10.89 1.28
CA ALA A 115 2.12 -9.62 0.92
C ALA A 115 2.33 -9.26 -0.57
N PHE A 116 3.51 -9.54 -1.12
CA PHE A 116 3.77 -9.39 -2.55
C PHE A 116 2.88 -10.29 -3.41
N LYS A 117 2.80 -11.60 -3.12
CA LYS A 117 1.95 -12.54 -3.87
C LYS A 117 0.48 -12.06 -3.87
N ILE A 118 -0.04 -11.70 -2.70
CA ILE A 118 -1.43 -11.20 -2.55
C ILE A 118 -1.64 -9.91 -3.34
N PHE A 119 -0.70 -8.97 -3.23
CA PHE A 119 -0.79 -7.67 -3.88
C PHE A 119 -0.72 -7.77 -5.42
N THR A 120 0.17 -8.61 -5.96
CA THR A 120 0.27 -8.83 -7.40
C THR A 120 -1.03 -9.37 -7.96
N GLU A 121 -1.64 -10.33 -7.25
CA GLU A 121 -2.92 -10.91 -7.65
C GLU A 121 -4.05 -9.87 -7.60
N ALA A 122 -4.08 -9.07 -6.53
CA ALA A 122 -5.03 -7.98 -6.39
C ALA A 122 -4.93 -6.94 -7.52
N ILE A 123 -3.72 -6.59 -7.96
CA ILE A 123 -3.51 -5.69 -9.11
C ILE A 123 -3.95 -6.33 -10.42
N ARG A 124 -3.65 -7.62 -10.62
CA ARG A 124 -4.02 -8.36 -11.83
C ARG A 124 -5.53 -8.30 -12.04
N LEU A 125 -6.28 -8.57 -10.97
CA LEU A 125 -7.73 -8.63 -10.99
C LEU A 125 -8.38 -7.25 -11.12
N GLU A 126 -7.86 -6.23 -10.43
CA GLU A 126 -8.35 -4.86 -10.64
C GLU A 126 -8.14 -4.40 -12.09
N GLY A 127 -7.04 -4.83 -12.73
CA GLY A 127 -6.78 -4.58 -14.15
C GLY A 127 -7.79 -5.28 -15.08
N GLU A 128 -8.44 -6.36 -14.64
CA GLU A 128 -9.50 -7.06 -15.36
C GLU A 128 -10.87 -6.38 -15.14
N GLU A 129 -11.19 -5.98 -13.91
CA GLU A 129 -12.41 -5.23 -13.58
C GLU A 129 -12.49 -3.90 -14.35
N ILE A 130 -11.39 -3.15 -14.46
CA ILE A 130 -11.35 -1.89 -15.20
C ILE A 130 -11.62 -2.09 -16.71
N LYS A 131 -11.24 -3.24 -17.28
CA LYS A 131 -11.58 -3.55 -18.68
C LYS A 131 -13.09 -3.76 -18.83
N ILE A 132 -13.73 -4.40 -17.87
CA ILE A 132 -15.17 -4.67 -17.89
C ILE A 132 -15.95 -3.35 -17.77
N GLU A 133 -15.57 -2.46 -16.84
CA GLU A 133 -16.20 -1.15 -16.69
C GLU A 133 -15.94 -0.22 -17.88
N GLY A 134 -14.74 -0.24 -18.46
CA GLY A 134 -14.43 0.53 -19.68
C GLY A 134 -15.21 0.05 -20.92
N ILE A 135 -15.51 -1.26 -21.01
CA ILE A 135 -16.39 -1.82 -22.04
C ILE A 135 -17.86 -1.41 -21.78
N GLN A 136 -18.31 -1.37 -20.53
CA GLN A 136 -19.65 -0.91 -20.16
C GLN A 136 -19.84 0.58 -20.48
N GLN A 137 -18.85 1.43 -20.19
CA GLN A 137 -18.89 2.85 -20.53
C GLN A 137 -18.89 3.10 -22.04
N LYS A 138 -18.09 2.34 -22.83
CA LYS A 138 -18.12 2.41 -24.30
C LYS A 138 -19.46 1.94 -24.90
N LYS A 139 -20.11 0.93 -24.30
CA LYS A 139 -21.44 0.48 -24.75
C LYS A 139 -22.55 1.45 -24.38
N SER A 140 -22.41 2.20 -23.28
CA SER A 140 -23.39 3.21 -22.85
C SER A 140 -23.34 4.47 -23.72
N THR A 141 -22.15 4.93 -24.13
CA THR A 141 -22.02 6.11 -25.00
C THR A 141 -22.36 5.83 -26.46
N ALA A 142 -22.27 4.58 -26.92
CA ALA A 142 -22.66 4.19 -28.28
C ALA A 142 -24.18 4.16 -28.52
N LYS A 143 -25.02 4.30 -27.49
CA LYS A 143 -26.49 4.34 -27.62
C LYS A 143 -27.11 5.75 -27.66
N ILE A 144 -26.30 6.82 -27.61
CA ILE A 144 -26.81 8.21 -27.54
C ILE A 144 -26.70 8.95 -28.90
N PHE A 145 -26.10 8.34 -29.92
CA PHE A 145 -26.05 8.91 -31.29
C PHE A 145 -26.59 7.90 -32.29
N GLY A 146 -27.90 7.86 -32.47
CA GLY A 146 -28.51 6.93 -33.41
C GLY A 146 -30.02 7.06 -33.51
N ASP A 147 -30.50 8.28 -33.65
CA ASP A 147 -31.72 8.61 -34.40
C ASP A 147 -31.85 10.13 -34.32
N GLU A 148 -32.00 10.82 -35.45
CA GLU A 148 -32.90 11.95 -35.71
C GLU A 148 -32.69 12.38 -37.18
N ASN A 149 -33.39 11.66 -38.08
CA ASN A 149 -33.96 12.31 -39.25
C ASN A 149 -34.85 13.45 -38.75
N ASN A 150 -34.33 14.68 -38.69
CA ASN A 150 -35.17 15.84 -38.48
C ASN A 150 -34.74 16.97 -39.42
N LEU A 151 -35.51 17.08 -40.51
CA LEU A 151 -35.54 18.20 -41.42
C LEU A 151 -35.78 19.49 -40.65
N VAL A 152 -34.83 20.42 -40.72
CA VAL A 152 -35.07 21.81 -40.36
C VAL A 152 -34.73 22.69 -41.55
N LYS A 153 -35.76 22.97 -42.36
CA LYS A 153 -35.80 24.14 -43.25
C LYS A 153 -36.06 25.37 -42.38
N TYR A 154 -35.25 26.41 -42.53
CA TYR A 154 -35.66 27.78 -42.23
C TYR A 154 -35.54 28.61 -43.50
N TYR A 155 -36.56 29.46 -43.67
CA TYR A 155 -36.91 30.29 -44.82
C TYR A 155 -35.81 31.28 -45.23
#